data_AF-A0A5E4LKP3-F1
#
_entry.id   AF-A0A5E4LKP3-F1
#
_cell.length_a   1.000
_cell.length_b   1.000
_cell.length_c   1.000
_cell.angle_alpha   90.00
_cell.angle_beta   90.00
_cell.angle_gamma   90.00
#
_symmetry.space_group_name_H-M   'P 1'
#
loop_
_entity.id
_entity.type
_entity.pdbx_description
1 polymer ?
#
loop_
_entity_poly.entity_id
_entity_poly.type
_entity_poly.pdbx_seq_one_letter_code
_entity_poly.pdbx_strand_id
1 'polypeptide(L)'
;MAQKANIALLDFAGLGLALVMGIIVAIVHLQFLYLMLIFLALSVVVTKYGYEKKRDLGLYEHERSWENVLANGLIPTICAVLSPAIGWGPYVGSLAAITADKFASELGVLGGEPINLLNFKKAKRGTNGAVTVFGLLTSLDGALLIGLAAFFFFPGVDLWKIVAIGIIGFAGSLADSVVGVLEEKGYGNKATTNAICALFGAIAGLAFL
;
A
#
# COMPACT_ATOMS: atom_id res chain seq x y z
N MET A 1 6.95 -16.84 -24.14
CA MET A 1 5.50 -16.87 -23.87
C MET A 1 5.26 -15.95 -22.69
N ALA A 2 4.48 -14.88 -22.85
CA ALA A 2 4.09 -14.07 -21.70
C ALA A 2 3.23 -14.95 -20.79
N GLN A 3 3.72 -15.22 -19.58
CA GLN A 3 2.95 -15.92 -18.56
C GLN A 3 1.67 -15.10 -18.34
N LYS A 4 0.50 -15.74 -18.44
CA LYS A 4 -0.75 -15.06 -18.10
C LYS A 4 -0.73 -14.80 -16.61
N ALA A 5 -0.73 -13.52 -16.22
CA ALA A 5 -0.86 -13.12 -14.83
C ALA A 5 -2.02 -13.85 -14.15
N ASN A 6 -1.75 -14.40 -12.97
CA ASN A 6 -2.78 -15.06 -12.17
C ASN A 6 -3.82 -14.04 -11.68
N ILE A 7 -4.91 -14.51 -11.08
CA ILE A 7 -6.00 -13.64 -10.62
C ILE A 7 -5.54 -12.58 -9.60
N ALA A 8 -4.46 -12.87 -8.86
CA ALA A 8 -3.85 -12.00 -7.86
C ALA A 8 -2.81 -11.02 -8.44
N LEU A 9 -2.48 -11.12 -9.73
CA LEU A 9 -1.44 -10.32 -10.39
C LEU A 9 -0.07 -10.41 -9.70
N LEU A 10 0.33 -11.62 -9.28
CA LEU A 10 1.63 -11.89 -8.67
C LEU A 10 2.44 -12.87 -9.53
N ASP A 11 3.76 -12.71 -9.56
CA ASP A 11 4.64 -13.76 -10.09
C ASP A 11 4.57 -15.04 -9.22
N PHE A 12 5.16 -16.15 -9.66
CA PHE A 12 5.09 -17.43 -8.92
C PHE A 12 5.75 -17.36 -7.53
N ALA A 13 6.89 -16.67 -7.42
CA ALA A 13 7.60 -16.51 -6.15
C ALA A 13 6.84 -15.58 -5.20
N GLY A 14 6.27 -14.50 -5.70
CA GLY A 14 5.40 -13.57 -5.00
C GLY A 14 4.12 -14.25 -4.51
N LEU A 15 3.52 -15.15 -5.30
CA LEU A 15 2.40 -15.96 -4.84
C LEU A 15 2.80 -16.86 -3.66
N GLY A 16 3.96 -17.53 -3.76
CA GLY A 16 4.51 -18.34 -2.66
C GLY A 16 4.74 -17.52 -1.39
N LEU A 17 5.35 -16.35 -1.51
CA LEU A 17 5.56 -15.44 -0.37
C LEU A 17 4.24 -14.94 0.24
N ALA A 18 3.28 -14.55 -0.60
CA ALA A 18 1.97 -14.10 -0.13
C ALA A 18 1.23 -15.22 0.63
N LEU A 19 1.34 -16.48 0.17
CA LEU A 19 0.78 -17.64 0.87
C LEU A 19 1.46 -17.86 2.24
N VAL A 20 2.79 -17.82 2.29
CA VAL A 20 3.54 -17.99 3.55
C VAL A 20 3.18 -16.89 4.55
N MET A 21 3.18 -15.62 4.13
CA MET A 21 2.79 -14.49 4.98
C MET A 21 1.34 -14.60 5.43
N GLY A 22 0.43 -14.98 4.53
CA GLY A 22 -0.98 -15.22 4.86
C GLY A 22 -1.15 -16.30 5.93
N ILE A 23 -0.42 -17.42 5.82
CA ILE A 23 -0.44 -18.49 6.83
C ILE A 23 0.07 -17.99 8.18
N ILE A 24 1.21 -17.28 8.20
CA ILE A 24 1.78 -16.72 9.44
C ILE A 24 0.75 -15.83 10.14
N VAL A 25 0.15 -14.89 9.39
CA VAL A 25 -0.84 -13.95 9.92
C VAL A 25 -2.11 -14.69 10.38
N ALA A 26 -2.53 -15.73 9.67
CA ALA A 26 -3.70 -16.55 10.03
C ALA A 26 -3.51 -17.31 11.34
N ILE A 27 -2.29 -17.81 11.61
CA ILE A 27 -1.93 -18.49 12.86
C ILE A 27 -2.03 -17.52 14.05
N VAL A 28 -1.66 -16.25 13.86
CA VAL A 28 -1.82 -15.24 14.91
C VAL A 28 -3.29 -15.02 15.20
N HIS A 29 -4.05 -14.52 14.21
CA HIS A 29 -5.49 -14.32 14.31
C HIS A 29 -6.12 -14.09 12.93
N LEU A 30 -7.29 -14.70 12.67
CA LEU A 30 -7.99 -14.59 11.39
C LEU A 30 -8.38 -13.16 10.99
N GLN A 31 -8.66 -12.28 11.95
CA GLN A 31 -9.00 -10.87 11.67
C GLN A 31 -7.88 -10.12 10.92
N PHE A 32 -6.62 -10.47 11.20
CA PHE A 32 -5.47 -9.92 10.47
C PHE A 32 -5.46 -10.47 9.05
N LEU A 33 -5.64 -11.78 8.87
CA LEU A 33 -5.72 -12.38 7.54
C LEU A 33 -6.81 -11.72 6.69
N TYR A 34 -8.01 -11.49 7.24
CA TYR A 34 -9.10 -10.83 6.50
C TYR A 34 -8.70 -9.46 6.00
N LEU A 35 -8.05 -8.65 6.83
CA LEU A 35 -7.60 -7.32 6.43
C LEU A 35 -6.48 -7.37 5.36
N MET A 36 -5.55 -8.32 5.47
CA MET A 36 -4.52 -8.54 4.45
C MET A 36 -5.12 -8.99 3.10
N LEU A 37 -6.13 -9.86 3.13
CA LEU A 37 -6.85 -10.29 1.93
C LEU A 37 -7.63 -9.12 1.30
N ILE A 38 -8.21 -8.24 2.11
CA ILE A 38 -8.85 -7.01 1.63
C ILE A 38 -7.83 -6.10 0.96
N PHE A 39 -6.66 -5.86 1.56
CA PHE A 39 -5.58 -5.13 0.91
C PHE A 39 -5.20 -5.75 -0.44
N LEU A 40 -5.01 -7.07 -0.49
CA LEU A 40 -4.67 -7.77 -1.74
C LEU A 40 -5.76 -7.59 -2.80
N ALA A 41 -7.03 -7.77 -2.41
CA ALA A 41 -8.17 -7.64 -3.31
C ALA A 41 -8.30 -6.20 -3.84
N LEU A 42 -8.24 -5.19 -2.96
CA LEU A 42 -8.28 -3.78 -3.34
C LEU A 42 -7.12 -3.44 -4.27
N SER A 43 -5.91 -3.91 -3.99
CA SER A 43 -4.74 -3.73 -4.84
C SER A 43 -4.97 -4.27 -6.26
N VAL A 44 -5.54 -5.47 -6.38
CA VAL A 44 -5.87 -6.07 -7.69
C VAL A 44 -6.92 -5.23 -8.43
N VAL A 45 -7.95 -4.74 -7.72
CA VAL A 45 -9.00 -3.90 -8.30
C VAL A 45 -8.40 -2.61 -8.86
N VAL A 46 -7.61 -1.87 -8.08
CA VAL A 46 -7.05 -0.59 -8.53
C VAL A 46 -5.98 -0.75 -9.61
N THR A 47 -5.20 -1.84 -9.60
CA THR A 47 -4.26 -2.14 -10.68
C THR A 47 -5.02 -2.37 -12.00
N LYS A 48 -6.08 -3.19 -11.99
CA LYS A 48 -6.90 -3.44 -13.20
C LYS A 48 -7.71 -2.24 -13.67
N TYR A 49 -8.10 -1.35 -12.76
CA TYR A 49 -8.89 -0.18 -13.10
C TYR A 49 -8.15 0.71 -14.11
N GLY A 50 -8.85 1.12 -15.18
CA GLY A 50 -8.26 1.97 -16.22
C GLY A 50 -7.16 1.28 -17.05
N TYR A 51 -7.16 -0.05 -17.12
CA TYR A 51 -6.18 -0.88 -17.85
C TYR A 51 -5.76 -0.29 -19.21
N GLU A 52 -6.73 -0.01 -20.09
CA GLU A 52 -6.44 0.47 -21.45
C GLU A 52 -5.62 1.76 -21.44
N LYS A 53 -6.06 2.73 -20.63
CA LYS A 53 -5.38 4.03 -20.50
C LYS A 53 -3.99 3.89 -19.87
N LYS A 54 -3.82 3.02 -18.87
CA LYS A 54 -2.50 2.76 -18.28
C LYS A 54 -1.54 2.09 -19.27
N ARG A 55 -2.06 1.15 -20.07
CA ARG A 55 -1.31 0.44 -21.11
C ARG A 55 -0.85 1.39 -22.20
N ASP A 56 -1.74 2.27 -22.66
CA ASP A 56 -1.42 3.25 -23.71
C ASP A 56 -0.41 4.30 -23.22
N LEU A 57 -0.35 4.55 -21.91
CA LEU A 57 0.68 5.38 -21.26
C LEU A 57 1.99 4.62 -20.98
N GLY A 58 2.04 3.29 -21.18
CA GLY A 58 3.20 2.45 -20.82
C GLY A 58 3.43 2.31 -19.32
N LEU A 59 2.41 2.57 -18.48
CA LEU A 59 2.49 2.61 -17.01
C LEU A 59 1.67 1.49 -16.34
N TYR A 60 1.20 0.51 -17.12
CA TYR A 60 0.43 -0.60 -16.56
C TYR A 60 1.35 -1.64 -15.89
N GLU A 61 1.16 -1.87 -14.59
CA GLU A 61 1.86 -2.91 -13.84
C GLU A 61 1.18 -4.27 -14.08
N HIS A 62 1.83 -5.13 -14.86
CA HIS A 62 1.20 -6.37 -15.31
C HIS A 62 1.20 -7.47 -14.23
N GLU A 63 2.30 -7.61 -13.51
CA GLU A 63 2.49 -8.52 -12.37
C GLU A 63 3.38 -7.84 -11.34
N ARG A 64 3.09 -8.08 -10.06
CA ARG A 64 3.96 -7.64 -8.96
C ARG A 64 5.00 -8.71 -8.67
N SER A 65 6.25 -8.28 -8.59
CA SER A 65 7.37 -9.15 -8.29
C SER A 65 7.33 -9.65 -6.84
N TRP A 66 8.04 -10.74 -6.56
CA TRP A 66 8.29 -11.20 -5.19
C TRP A 66 8.88 -10.10 -4.28
N GLU A 67 9.69 -9.19 -4.81
CA GLU A 67 10.27 -8.05 -4.08
C GLU A 67 9.18 -7.07 -3.63
N ASN A 68 8.20 -6.79 -4.50
CA ASN A 68 7.07 -5.93 -4.16
C ASN A 68 6.19 -6.57 -3.08
N VAL A 69 5.93 -7.87 -3.19
CA VAL A 69 5.19 -8.63 -2.18
C VAL A 69 5.93 -8.61 -0.84
N LEU A 70 7.24 -8.83 -0.85
CA LEU A 70 8.06 -8.80 0.36
C LEU A 70 8.07 -7.40 0.99
N ALA A 71 8.32 -6.36 0.21
CA ALA A 71 8.39 -4.98 0.70
C ALA A 71 7.09 -4.51 1.36
N ASN A 72 5.95 -4.80 0.73
CA ASN A 72 4.64 -4.41 1.25
C ASN A 72 4.14 -5.36 2.35
N GLY A 73 4.49 -6.64 2.30
CA GLY A 73 3.96 -7.67 3.19
C GLY A 73 4.78 -7.94 4.45
N LEU A 74 6.09 -7.69 4.44
CA LEU A 74 6.98 -8.07 5.54
C LEU A 74 6.69 -7.31 6.83
N ILE A 75 6.63 -5.97 6.77
CA ILE A 75 6.36 -5.13 7.94
C ILE A 75 5.02 -5.46 8.58
N PRO A 76 3.87 -5.49 7.88
CA PRO A 76 2.61 -5.88 8.50
C PRO A 76 2.66 -7.33 9.02
N THR A 77 3.32 -8.26 8.34
CA THR A 77 3.47 -9.63 8.87
C THR A 77 4.21 -9.64 10.22
N ILE A 78 5.30 -8.87 10.34
CA ILE A 78 6.03 -8.72 11.62
C ILE A 78 5.13 -8.07 12.68
N CYS A 79 4.41 -6.99 12.33
CA CYS A 79 3.49 -6.33 13.26
C CYS A 79 2.38 -7.26 13.75
N ALA A 80 1.85 -8.15 12.89
CA ALA A 80 0.88 -9.14 13.29
C ALA A 80 1.47 -10.11 14.33
N VAL A 81 2.65 -10.67 14.05
CA VAL A 81 3.35 -11.60 14.98
C VAL A 81 3.64 -10.93 16.33
N LEU A 82 4.01 -9.65 16.32
CA LEU A 82 4.30 -8.89 17.54
C LEU A 82 3.05 -8.33 18.24
N SER A 83 1.87 -8.44 17.63
CA SER A 83 0.63 -7.82 18.14
C SER A 83 0.25 -8.18 19.58
N PRO A 84 0.58 -9.37 20.15
CA PRO A 84 0.36 -9.63 21.57
C PRO A 84 1.12 -8.68 22.51
N ALA A 85 2.24 -8.10 22.06
CA ALA A 85 3.06 -7.17 22.83
C ALA A 85 2.83 -5.70 22.46
N ILE A 86 2.52 -5.40 21.19
CA ILE A 86 2.45 -4.03 20.67
C ILE A 86 1.04 -3.60 20.22
N GLY A 87 0.04 -4.47 20.40
CA GLY A 87 -1.33 -4.23 19.94
C GLY A 87 -1.51 -4.41 18.43
N TRP A 88 -2.74 -4.20 17.95
CA TRP A 88 -3.10 -4.34 16.54
C TRP A 88 -2.86 -3.06 15.72
N GLY A 89 -2.72 -1.90 16.38
CA GLY A 89 -2.53 -0.59 15.75
C GLY A 89 -1.42 -0.55 14.69
N PRO A 90 -0.20 -1.04 14.97
CA PRO A 90 0.89 -1.06 14.01
C PRO A 90 0.57 -1.86 12.74
N TYR A 91 -0.14 -2.98 12.89
CA TYR A 91 -0.55 -3.81 11.76
C TYR A 91 -1.50 -3.07 10.83
N VAL A 92 -2.56 -2.50 11.41
CA VAL A 92 -3.61 -1.79 10.66
C VAL A 92 -3.04 -0.52 10.03
N GLY A 93 -2.22 0.24 10.75
CA GLY A 93 -1.54 1.43 10.24
C GLY A 93 -0.61 1.12 9.07
N SER A 94 0.14 0.01 9.15
CA SER A 94 1.00 -0.46 8.06
C SER A 94 0.20 -0.83 6.81
N LEU A 95 -0.88 -1.62 6.96
CA LEU A 95 -1.76 -1.97 5.83
C LEU A 95 -2.46 -0.75 5.24
N ALA A 96 -2.87 0.22 6.06
CA ALA A 96 -3.48 1.46 5.58
C ALA A 96 -2.51 2.27 4.73
N ALA A 97 -1.24 2.37 5.15
CA ALA A 97 -0.20 3.10 4.42
C ALA A 97 0.09 2.48 3.04
N ILE A 98 0.34 1.17 2.98
CA ILE A 98 0.60 0.49 1.70
C ILE A 98 -0.63 0.47 0.78
N THR A 99 -1.84 0.45 1.35
CA THR A 99 -3.08 0.54 0.55
C THR A 99 -3.24 1.93 -0.03
N ALA A 100 -2.99 2.97 0.77
CA ALA A 100 -3.01 4.36 0.33
C ALA A 100 -2.02 4.60 -0.81
N ASP A 101 -0.78 4.10 -0.66
CA ASP A 101 0.25 4.22 -1.70
C ASP A 101 -0.16 3.48 -2.98
N LYS A 102 -0.73 2.28 -2.85
CA LYS A 102 -1.22 1.53 -4.01
C LYS A 102 -2.33 2.29 -4.75
N PHE A 103 -3.24 2.92 -4.04
CA PHE A 103 -4.28 3.75 -4.67
C PHE A 103 -3.69 5.00 -5.34
N ALA A 104 -2.79 5.72 -4.66
CA ALA A 104 -2.12 6.89 -5.22
C ALA A 104 -1.37 6.57 -6.51
N SER A 105 -0.54 5.52 -6.50
CA SER A 105 0.29 5.13 -7.64
C SER A 105 -0.54 4.58 -8.80
N GLU A 106 -1.57 3.76 -8.53
CA GLU A 106 -2.36 3.11 -9.57
C GLU A 106 -3.44 4.00 -10.15
N LEU A 107 -4.14 4.78 -9.33
CA LEU A 107 -5.22 5.66 -9.81
C LEU A 107 -4.67 7.03 -10.19
N GLY A 108 -3.65 7.52 -9.49
CA GLY A 108 -3.07 8.85 -9.71
C GLY A 108 -2.53 9.08 -11.12
N VAL A 109 -2.02 8.03 -11.80
CA VAL A 109 -1.56 8.13 -13.21
C VAL A 109 -2.68 8.49 -14.19
N LEU A 110 -3.95 8.27 -13.82
CA LEU A 110 -5.12 8.63 -14.61
C LEU A 110 -5.54 10.09 -14.43
N GLY A 111 -5.03 10.75 -13.39
CA GLY A 111 -5.55 11.98 -12.78
C GLY A 111 -4.90 13.30 -13.20
N GLY A 112 -4.25 13.36 -14.36
CA GLY A 112 -3.70 14.61 -14.90
C GLY A 112 -2.16 14.69 -14.88
N GLU A 113 -1.63 15.89 -14.75
CA GLU A 113 -0.18 16.15 -14.71
C GLU A 113 0.33 16.06 -13.26
N PRO A 114 1.34 15.22 -12.96
CA PRO A 114 1.87 15.10 -11.62
C PRO A 114 2.82 16.24 -11.27
N ILE A 115 2.96 16.50 -9.98
CA ILE A 115 3.80 17.53 -9.39
C ILE A 115 4.78 16.86 -8.42
N ASN A 116 6.05 17.27 -8.45
CA ASN A 116 7.03 16.82 -7.48
C ASN A 116 6.80 17.51 -6.13
N LEU A 117 6.65 16.74 -5.05
CA LEU A 117 6.32 17.25 -3.72
C LEU A 117 7.40 18.17 -3.12
N LEU A 118 8.67 18.03 -3.51
CA LEU A 118 9.76 18.81 -2.91
C LEU A 118 9.98 20.16 -3.57
N ASN A 119 9.69 20.29 -4.87
CA ASN A 119 9.97 21.51 -5.63
C ASN A 119 8.73 22.13 -6.30
N PHE A 120 7.57 21.49 -6.18
CA PHE A 120 6.28 21.93 -6.73
C PHE A 120 6.27 22.16 -8.25
N LYS A 121 7.23 21.56 -8.98
CA LYS A 121 7.27 21.61 -10.45
C LYS A 121 6.56 20.40 -11.05
N LYS A 122 6.02 20.60 -12.25
CA LYS A 122 5.43 19.53 -13.06
C LYS A 122 6.47 18.43 -13.34
N ALA A 123 6.04 17.19 -13.24
CA ALA A 123 6.85 16.01 -13.53
C ALA A 123 6.21 15.18 -14.66
N LYS A 124 6.94 14.19 -15.18
CA LYS A 124 6.38 13.23 -16.12
C LYS A 124 5.50 12.23 -15.36
N ARG A 125 4.50 11.67 -16.04
CA ARG A 125 3.72 10.56 -15.47
C ARG A 125 4.63 9.36 -15.25
N GLY A 126 4.48 8.71 -14.09
CA GLY A 126 5.33 7.61 -13.66
C GLY A 126 6.67 8.03 -13.03
N THR A 127 6.94 9.34 -12.88
CA THR A 127 8.12 9.79 -12.10
C THR A 127 7.95 9.42 -10.62
N ASN A 128 8.97 8.79 -10.05
CA ASN A 128 8.96 8.40 -8.65
C ASN A 128 8.86 9.64 -7.73
N GLY A 129 7.99 9.57 -6.74
CA GLY A 129 7.74 10.67 -5.79
C GLY A 129 6.94 11.86 -6.34
N ALA A 130 6.44 11.80 -7.58
CA ALA A 130 5.54 12.80 -8.12
C ALA A 130 4.08 12.40 -7.88
N VAL A 131 3.25 13.35 -7.46
CA VAL A 131 1.85 13.10 -7.07
C VAL A 131 0.88 13.90 -7.93
N THR A 132 -0.31 13.36 -8.17
CA THR A 132 -1.44 14.11 -8.73
C THR A 132 -2.47 14.40 -7.62
N VAL A 133 -3.28 15.46 -7.79
CA VAL A 133 -4.38 15.76 -6.86
C VAL A 133 -5.33 14.57 -6.77
N PHE A 134 -5.66 13.94 -7.90
CA PHE A 134 -6.47 12.73 -7.92
C PHE A 134 -5.82 11.59 -7.13
N GLY A 135 -4.51 11.37 -7.30
CA GLY A 135 -3.77 10.35 -6.56
C GLY A 135 -3.84 10.57 -5.04
N LEU A 136 -3.71 11.82 -4.58
CA LEU A 136 -3.83 12.18 -3.17
C LEU A 136 -5.25 11.95 -2.61
N LEU A 137 -6.29 12.23 -3.39
CA LEU A 137 -7.66 11.94 -2.96
C LEU A 137 -7.89 10.43 -2.87
N THR A 138 -7.47 9.68 -3.90
CA THR A 138 -7.65 8.23 -3.90
C THR A 138 -6.80 7.51 -2.87
N SER A 139 -5.64 8.04 -2.48
CA SER A 139 -4.85 7.44 -1.40
C SER A 139 -5.55 7.56 -0.05
N LEU A 140 -6.22 8.69 0.22
CA LEU A 140 -7.07 8.83 1.39
C LEU A 140 -8.25 7.84 1.34
N ASP A 141 -8.90 7.68 0.18
CA ASP A 141 -9.98 6.70 0.01
C ASP A 141 -9.50 5.28 0.32
N GLY A 142 -8.33 4.88 -0.20
CA GLY A 142 -7.72 3.59 0.05
C GLY A 142 -7.44 3.33 1.54
N ALA A 143 -6.90 4.33 2.24
CA ALA A 143 -6.65 4.26 3.68
C ALA A 143 -7.97 4.15 4.49
N LEU A 144 -8.99 4.93 4.12
CA LEU A 144 -10.31 4.90 4.77
C LEU A 144 -11.03 3.56 4.56
N LEU A 145 -10.84 2.90 3.41
CA LEU A 145 -11.36 1.55 3.19
C LEU A 145 -10.73 0.52 4.14
N ILE A 146 -9.43 0.66 4.45
CA ILE A 146 -8.78 -0.16 5.48
C ILE A 146 -9.33 0.18 6.87
N GLY A 147 -9.52 1.45 7.19
CA GLY A 147 -10.16 1.87 8.45
C GLY A 147 -11.56 1.28 8.61
N LEU A 148 -12.37 1.34 7.55
CA LEU A 148 -13.72 0.78 7.53
C LEU A 148 -13.71 -0.74 7.67
N ALA A 149 -12.79 -1.44 7.00
CA ALA A 149 -12.62 -2.88 7.20
C ALA A 149 -12.20 -3.19 8.65
N ALA A 150 -11.26 -2.42 9.22
CA ALA A 150 -10.81 -2.59 10.58
C ALA A 150 -11.96 -2.41 11.60
N PHE A 151 -12.91 -1.50 11.35
CA PHE A 151 -14.11 -1.32 12.16
C PHE A 151 -14.92 -2.61 12.35
N PHE A 152 -14.98 -3.48 11.34
CA PHE A 152 -15.73 -4.74 11.43
C PHE A 152 -14.95 -5.89 12.09
N PHE A 153 -13.61 -5.86 12.00
CA PHE A 153 -12.79 -7.00 12.40
C PHE A 153 -12.01 -6.80 13.70
N PHE A 154 -11.70 -5.56 14.08
CA PHE A 154 -10.86 -5.28 15.24
C PHE A 154 -11.67 -4.66 16.38
N PRO A 155 -11.55 -5.19 17.61
CA PRO A 155 -12.31 -4.69 18.73
C PRO A 155 -11.87 -3.27 19.11
N GLY A 156 -12.83 -2.42 19.47
CA GLY A 156 -12.56 -1.06 19.93
C GLY A 156 -12.28 -0.05 18.83
N VAL A 157 -12.40 -0.42 17.55
CA VAL A 157 -12.38 0.54 16.44
C VAL A 157 -13.73 1.27 16.38
N ASP A 158 -13.69 2.58 16.59
CA ASP A 158 -14.84 3.49 16.50
C ASP A 158 -14.70 4.37 15.24
N LEU A 159 -15.70 5.23 14.98
CA LEU A 159 -15.70 6.13 13.82
C LEU A 159 -14.49 7.07 13.78
N TRP A 160 -13.98 7.50 14.94
CA TRP A 160 -12.79 8.35 15.00
C TRP A 160 -11.53 7.58 14.63
N LYS A 161 -11.43 6.30 15.03
CA LYS A 161 -10.32 5.43 14.63
C LYS A 161 -10.32 5.14 13.13
N ILE A 162 -11.48 5.06 12.47
CA ILE A 162 -11.53 4.98 10.99
C ILE A 162 -10.83 6.19 10.36
N VAL A 163 -11.15 7.40 10.82
CA VAL A 163 -10.53 8.63 10.34
C VAL A 163 -9.03 8.67 10.67
N ALA A 164 -8.65 8.26 11.89
CA ALA A 164 -7.25 8.17 12.30
C ALA A 164 -6.45 7.21 11.41
N ILE A 165 -6.99 6.01 11.12
CA ILE A 165 -6.38 5.04 10.20
C ILE A 165 -6.25 5.64 8.79
N GLY A 166 -7.28 6.37 8.33
CA GLY A 166 -7.25 7.11 7.07
C GLY A 166 -6.08 8.10 7.00
N ILE A 167 -5.91 8.93 8.04
CA ILE A 167 -4.82 9.91 8.13
C ILE A 167 -3.46 9.23 8.20
N ILE A 168 -3.32 8.17 9.01
CA ILE A 168 -2.08 7.39 9.14
C ILE A 168 -1.68 6.81 7.77
N GLY A 169 -2.63 6.20 7.06
CA GLY A 169 -2.37 5.62 5.76
C GLY A 169 -1.98 6.67 4.71
N PHE A 170 -2.73 7.77 4.67
CA PHE A 170 -2.42 8.91 3.79
C PHE A 170 -1.01 9.48 4.07
N ALA A 171 -0.66 9.68 5.34
CA ALA A 171 0.66 10.16 5.72
C ALA A 171 1.78 9.19 5.34
N GLY A 172 1.55 7.88 5.44
CA GLY A 172 2.48 6.85 4.96
C GLY A 172 2.73 6.94 3.45
N SER A 173 1.68 7.14 2.64
CA SER A 173 1.82 7.33 1.19
C SER A 173 2.55 8.63 0.82
N LEU A 174 2.37 9.71 1.60
CA LEU A 174 3.16 10.92 1.43
C LEU A 174 4.64 10.69 1.77
N ALA A 175 4.92 9.91 2.81
CA ALA A 175 6.28 9.52 3.15
C ALA A 175 6.94 8.70 2.03
N ASP A 176 6.21 7.74 1.42
CA ASP A 176 6.66 7.03 0.22
C ASP A 176 7.05 8.03 -0.88
N SER A 177 6.17 8.98 -1.18
CA SER A 177 6.38 9.96 -2.24
C SER A 177 7.60 10.85 -1.98
N VAL A 178 7.83 11.26 -0.73
CA VAL A 178 9.02 12.05 -0.35
C VAL A 178 10.30 11.24 -0.56
N VAL A 179 10.32 9.97 -0.12
CA VAL A 179 11.47 9.08 -0.30
C VAL A 179 11.64 8.66 -1.76
N GLY A 180 10.56 8.58 -2.54
CA GLY A 180 10.58 8.29 -3.96
C GLY A 180 11.38 9.31 -4.78
N VAL A 181 11.54 10.54 -4.27
CA VAL A 181 12.45 11.51 -4.90
C VAL A 181 13.92 11.13 -4.75
N LEU A 182 14.28 10.36 -3.72
CA LEU A 182 15.62 9.78 -3.57
C LEU A 182 15.83 8.60 -4.51
N GLU A 183 14.78 7.79 -4.71
CA GLU A 183 14.79 6.70 -5.69
C GLU A 183 15.03 7.24 -7.11
N GLU A 184 14.37 8.33 -7.49
CA GLU A 184 14.61 9.02 -8.78
C GLU A 184 16.07 9.53 -8.92
N LYS A 185 16.76 9.78 -7.80
CA LYS A 185 18.18 10.16 -7.76
C LYS A 185 19.12 8.95 -7.70
N GLY A 186 18.61 7.72 -7.74
CA GLY A 186 19.38 6.47 -7.70
C GLY A 186 19.69 5.95 -6.29
N TYR A 187 19.09 6.51 -5.24
CA TYR A 187 19.25 6.01 -3.87
C TYR A 187 18.06 5.12 -3.50
N GLY A 188 18.31 3.81 -3.44
CA GLY A 188 17.26 2.82 -3.16
C GLY A 188 16.50 2.39 -4.42
N ASN A 189 15.37 1.73 -4.20
CA ASN A 189 14.47 1.22 -5.24
C ASN A 189 13.02 1.17 -4.72
N LYS A 190 12.07 0.75 -5.58
CA LYS A 190 10.66 0.71 -5.21
C LYS A 190 10.35 -0.21 -4.02
N ALA A 191 11.14 -1.27 -3.81
CA ALA A 191 11.01 -2.12 -2.64
C ALA A 191 11.39 -1.37 -1.34
N THR A 192 12.43 -0.54 -1.38
CA THR A 192 12.83 0.27 -0.22
C THR A 192 11.82 1.35 0.14
N THR A 193 11.25 2.06 -0.84
CA THR A 193 10.23 3.09 -0.62
C THR A 193 8.95 2.46 -0.06
N ASN A 194 8.48 1.36 -0.66
CA ASN A 194 7.34 0.60 -0.15
C ASN A 194 7.55 0.11 1.31
N ALA A 195 8.74 -0.38 1.64
CA ALA A 195 9.05 -0.82 3.00
C ALA A 195 9.04 0.35 4.00
N ILE A 196 9.52 1.53 3.59
CA ILE A 196 9.48 2.75 4.41
C ILE A 196 8.04 3.23 4.61
N CYS A 197 7.21 3.18 3.55
CA CYS A 197 5.77 3.46 3.64
C CYS A 197 5.09 2.57 4.70
N ALA A 198 5.32 1.26 4.60
CA ALA A 198 4.77 0.27 5.53
C ALA A 198 5.26 0.49 6.97
N LEU A 199 6.56 0.81 7.15
CA LEU A 199 7.17 1.09 8.44
C LEU A 199 6.63 2.38 9.06
N PHE A 200 6.46 3.43 8.26
CA PHE A 200 5.87 4.69 8.73
C PHE A 200 4.45 4.45 9.25
N GLY A 201 3.64 3.73 8.47
CA GLY A 201 2.29 3.34 8.89
C GLY A 201 2.29 2.52 10.18
N ALA A 202 3.25 1.61 10.35
CA ALA A 202 3.38 0.82 11.56
C ALA A 202 3.74 1.67 12.80
N ILE A 203 4.69 2.58 12.66
CA ILE A 203 5.13 3.47 13.76
C ILE A 203 4.00 4.43 14.15
N ALA A 204 3.33 5.03 13.18
CA ALA A 204 2.19 5.89 13.43
C ALA A 204 1.01 5.10 14.04
N GLY A 205 0.76 3.89 13.56
CA GLY A 205 -0.21 2.96 14.15
C GLY A 205 0.10 2.63 15.61
N LEU A 206 1.38 2.42 15.97
CA LEU A 206 1.79 2.20 17.35
C LEU A 206 1.52 3.42 18.25
N ALA A 207 1.73 4.62 17.71
CA ALA A 207 1.64 5.86 18.48
C ALA A 207 0.19 6.34 18.68
N PHE A 208 -0.72 6.02 17.76
CA PHE A 208 -2.02 6.68 17.67
C PHE A 208 -3.25 5.75 17.63
N LEU A 209 -3.07 4.42 17.60
CA LEU A 209 -4.18 3.43 17.59
C LEU A 209 -4.08 2.46 18.78
#